data_AF-A0A359H4E7-F1
#
_entry.id   AF-A0A359H4E7-F1
#
_cell.length_a   1.000
_cell.length_b   1.000
_cell.length_c   1.000
_cell.angle_alpha   90.00
_cell.angle_beta   90.00
_cell.angle_gamma   90.00
#
_symmetry.space_group_name_H-M   'P 1'
#
loop_
_entity.id
_entity.type
_entity.pdbx_description
1 polymer ?
#
loop_
_entity_poly.entity_id
_entity_poly.type
_entity_poly.pdbx_seq_one_letter_code
_entity_poly.pdbx_strand_id
1 'polypeptide(L)'
;MAKRKWVSEIFGGQILLHSGILQQLGFVLYLFFLVIFYITLNFWIEDSLVLERHNQREIKHLKADYTSKKAKLLYQSKRIEIEKKLVEYNSLLKAPVDPPSVIEIN
;
A
#
# COMPACT_ATOMS: atom_id res chain seq x y z
N MET A 1 -30.91 38.53 -5.71
CA MET A 1 -30.23 39.26 -4.62
C MET A 1 -30.44 38.67 -3.22
N ALA A 2 -31.55 37.97 -2.94
CA ALA A 2 -31.85 37.45 -1.59
C ALA A 2 -30.90 36.35 -1.06
N LYS A 3 -30.43 35.41 -1.90
CA LYS A 3 -29.53 34.32 -1.46
C LYS A 3 -28.20 34.79 -0.86
N ARG A 4 -27.64 35.90 -1.38
CA ARG A 4 -26.39 36.48 -0.85
C ARG A 4 -26.57 37.12 0.52
N LYS A 5 -27.74 37.74 0.76
CA LYS A 5 -28.08 38.36 2.05
C LYS A 5 -28.23 37.32 3.15
N TRP A 6 -28.88 36.20 2.87
CA TRP A 6 -29.05 35.11 3.85
C TRP A 6 -27.72 34.50 4.29
N VAL A 7 -26.79 34.27 3.34
CA VAL A 7 -25.44 33.81 3.67
C VAL A 7 -24.72 34.86 4.53
N SER A 8 -24.75 36.14 4.17
CA SER A 8 -24.12 37.20 4.98
C SER A 8 -24.79 37.43 6.35
N GLU A 9 -26.09 37.15 6.49
CA GLU A 9 -26.82 37.26 7.76
C GLU A 9 -26.52 36.07 8.70
N ILE A 10 -26.30 34.87 8.14
CA ILE A 10 -25.80 33.69 8.88
C ILE A 10 -24.36 33.92 9.35
N PHE A 11 -23.47 34.33 8.45
CA PHE A 11 -22.07 34.59 8.78
C PHE A 11 -21.87 35.87 9.60
N GLY A 12 -22.80 36.82 9.52
CA GLY A 12 -22.75 38.13 10.21
C GLY A 12 -23.33 38.14 11.62
N GLY A 13 -23.72 36.99 12.18
CA GLY A 13 -24.12 36.88 13.59
C GLY A 13 -25.50 37.48 13.95
N GLN A 14 -26.22 38.06 12.99
CA GLN A 14 -27.53 38.67 13.23
C GLN A 14 -28.61 37.62 13.56
N ILE A 15 -28.49 36.40 13.01
CA ILE A 15 -29.36 35.27 13.34
C ILE A 15 -29.11 34.76 14.77
N LEU A 16 -27.87 34.83 15.26
CA LEU A 16 -27.53 34.43 16.63
C LEU A 16 -28.12 35.38 17.66
N LEU A 17 -28.25 36.67 17.34
CA LEU A 17 -28.76 37.69 18.27
C LEU A 17 -30.29 37.68 18.43
N HIS A 18 -31.04 37.23 17.42
CA HIS A 18 -32.50 37.31 17.42
C HIS A 18 -33.21 36.03 17.87
N SER A 19 -32.50 34.91 17.90
CA SER A 19 -33.02 33.61 18.31
C SER A 19 -32.41 33.21 19.65
N GLY A 20 -33.14 32.48 20.50
CA GLY A 20 -32.65 31.96 21.80
C GLY A 20 -31.42 31.02 21.71
N ILE A 21 -30.77 30.94 20.55
CA ILE A 21 -29.52 30.24 20.27
C ILE A 21 -28.38 30.69 21.18
N LEU A 22 -28.33 31.94 21.65
CA LEU A 22 -27.32 32.35 22.64
C LEU A 22 -27.41 31.53 23.93
N GLN A 23 -28.60 31.08 24.31
CA GLN A 23 -28.82 30.24 25.49
C GLN A 23 -28.38 28.77 25.27
N GLN A 24 -28.21 28.38 24.01
CA GLN A 24 -27.80 27.03 23.57
C GLN A 24 -26.48 27.05 22.78
N LEU A 25 -25.70 28.13 22.89
CA LEU A 25 -24.43 28.32 22.16
C LEU A 25 -23.47 27.14 22.35
N GLY A 26 -23.41 26.58 23.57
CA GLY A 26 -22.60 25.39 23.86
C GLY A 26 -23.00 24.17 23.04
N PHE A 27 -24.30 23.98 22.76
CA PHE A 27 -24.80 22.88 21.94
C PHE A 27 -24.46 23.06 20.45
N VAL A 28 -24.57 24.29 19.94
CA VAL A 28 -24.18 24.61 18.56
C VAL A 28 -22.68 24.41 18.34
N LEU A 29 -21.86 24.84 19.31
CA LEU A 29 -20.40 24.69 19.25
C LEU A 29 -19.98 23.22 19.38
N TYR A 30 -20.69 22.44 20.18
CA TYR A 30 -20.52 20.99 20.27
C TYR A 30 -20.79 20.30 18.92
N LEU A 31 -21.90 20.63 18.25
CA LEU A 31 -22.20 20.08 16.91
C LEU A 31 -21.15 20.48 15.88
N PHE A 32 -20.68 21.73 15.93
CA PHE A 32 -19.63 22.19 15.03
C PHE A 32 -18.32 21.41 15.24
N PHE A 33 -17.94 21.18 16.50
CA PHE A 33 -16.79 20.35 16.84
C PHE A 33 -16.97 18.91 16.33
N LEU A 34 -18.16 18.33 16.47
CA LEU A 34 -18.47 16.99 15.99
C LEU A 34 -18.34 16.88 14.47
N VAL A 35 -18.78 17.90 13.73
CA VAL A 35 -18.64 17.97 12.27
C VAL A 35 -17.17 18.04 11.87
N ILE A 36 -16.37 18.90 12.51
CA ILE A 36 -14.93 18.98 12.25
C ILE A 36 -14.27 17.63 12.53
N PHE A 37 -14.57 17.03 13.68
CA PHE A 37 -14.01 15.75 14.07
C PHE A 37 -14.37 14.63 13.08
N TYR A 38 -15.61 14.62 12.60
CA TYR A 38 -16.06 13.69 11.57
C TYR A 38 -15.27 13.85 10.27
N ILE A 39 -15.08 15.09 9.80
CA ILE A 39 -14.32 15.38 8.58
C ILE A 39 -12.86 14.92 8.74
N THR A 40 -12.22 15.23 9.89
CA THR A 40 -10.84 14.83 10.17
C THR A 40 -10.68 13.31 10.19
N LEU A 41 -11.59 12.59 10.86
CA LEU A 41 -11.56 11.13 10.89
C LEU A 41 -11.73 10.52 9.50
N ASN A 42 -12.67 11.06 8.73
CA ASN A 42 -12.94 10.56 7.38
C ASN A 42 -11.70 10.71 6.48
N PHE A 43 -11.04 11.88 6.53
CA PHE A 43 -9.82 12.15 5.78
C PHE A 43 -8.68 11.20 6.17
N TRP A 44 -8.49 10.95 7.46
CA TRP A 44 -7.44 10.04 7.95
C TRP A 44 -7.65 8.58 7.49
N ILE A 45 -8.90 8.12 7.45
CA ILE A 45 -9.26 6.80 6.93
C ILE A 45 -9.00 6.73 5.42
N GLU A 46 -9.37 7.77 4.68
CA GLU A 46 -9.16 7.82 3.23
C GLU A 46 -7.67 7.73 2.87
N ASP A 47 -6.82 8.49 3.55
CA ASP A 47 -5.36 8.46 3.35
C ASP A 47 -4.79 7.07 3.63
N SER A 48 -5.24 6.42 4.71
CA SER A 48 -4.81 5.08 5.09
C SER A 48 -5.19 4.04 4.03
N LEU A 49 -6.41 4.13 3.49
CA LEU A 49 -6.88 3.25 2.43
C LEU A 49 -6.11 3.45 1.11
N VAL A 50 -5.74 4.69 0.79
CA VAL A 50 -4.91 4.97 -0.39
C VAL A 50 -3.52 4.35 -0.23
N LEU A 51 -2.88 4.53 0.93
CA LEU A 51 -1.57 3.95 1.22
C LEU A 51 -1.60 2.42 1.19
N GLU A 52 -2.64 1.82 1.77
CA GLU A 52 -2.82 0.36 1.74
C GLU A 52 -2.93 -0.15 0.30
N ARG A 53 -3.74 0.48 -0.55
CA ARG A 53 -3.87 0.10 -1.96
C ARG A 53 -2.55 0.20 -2.70
N HIS A 54 -1.75 1.23 -2.42
CA HIS A 54 -0.41 1.37 -2.99
C HIS A 54 0.50 0.21 -2.56
N ASN A 55 0.58 -0.06 -1.25
CA ASN A 55 1.40 -1.13 -0.71
C ASN A 55 1.00 -2.52 -1.25
N GLN A 56 -0.30 -2.78 -1.40
CA GLN A 56 -0.79 -4.02 -1.99
C GLN A 56 -0.37 -4.19 -3.46
N ARG A 57 -0.31 -3.10 -4.23
CA ARG A 57 0.20 -3.13 -5.61
C ARG A 57 1.71 -3.42 -5.62
N GLU A 58 2.46 -2.76 -4.76
CA GLU A 58 3.90 -2.96 -4.61
C GLU A 58 4.24 -4.42 -4.27
N ILE A 59 3.54 -4.99 -3.28
CA ILE A 59 3.69 -6.41 -2.89
C ILE A 59 3.41 -7.35 -4.07
N LYS A 60 2.37 -7.08 -4.86
CA LYS A 60 2.07 -7.89 -6.06
C LYS A 60 3.18 -7.80 -7.09
N HIS A 61 3.72 -6.62 -7.35
CA HIS A 61 4.86 -6.43 -8.24
C HIS A 61 6.11 -7.17 -7.75
N LEU A 62 6.48 -6.98 -6.48
CA LEU A 62 7.63 -7.68 -5.88
C LEU A 62 7.48 -9.20 -5.95
N LYS A 63 6.27 -9.71 -5.71
CA LYS A 63 5.99 -11.15 -5.82
C LYS A 63 6.18 -11.65 -7.24
N ALA A 64 5.66 -10.93 -8.23
CA ALA A 64 5.83 -11.28 -9.64
C ALA A 64 7.31 -11.28 -10.06
N ASP A 65 8.08 -10.27 -9.62
CA ASP A 65 9.51 -10.16 -9.89
C ASP A 65 10.30 -11.28 -9.22
N TYR A 66 10.01 -11.58 -7.95
CA TYR A 66 10.61 -12.69 -7.24
C TYR A 66 10.34 -14.02 -7.94
N THR A 67 9.08 -14.29 -8.31
CA THR A 67 8.70 -15.52 -9.01
C THR A 67 9.42 -15.63 -10.35
N SER A 68 9.52 -14.54 -11.12
CA SER A 68 10.21 -14.51 -12.41
C SER A 68 11.71 -14.77 -12.26
N LYS A 69 12.37 -14.08 -11.33
CA LYS A 69 13.81 -14.27 -11.05
C LYS A 69 14.09 -15.69 -10.54
N LYS A 70 13.26 -16.21 -9.63
CA LYS A 70 13.35 -17.58 -9.14
C LYS A 70 13.21 -18.60 -10.28
N ALA A 71 12.22 -18.42 -11.16
CA ALA A 71 12.03 -19.31 -12.31
C ALA A 71 13.25 -19.28 -13.25
N LYS A 72 13.83 -18.10 -13.51
CA LYS A 72 15.06 -17.97 -14.30
C LYS A 72 16.24 -18.70 -13.65
N LEU A 73 16.43 -18.55 -12.35
CA LEU A 73 17.50 -19.25 -11.62
C LEU A 73 17.30 -20.77 -11.63
N LEU A 74 16.08 -21.24 -11.40
CA LEU A 74 15.74 -22.68 -11.46
C LEU A 74 15.98 -23.27 -12.85
N TYR A 75 15.68 -22.50 -13.90
CA TYR A 75 15.95 -22.90 -15.28
C TYR A 75 17.47 -22.99 -15.52
N GLN A 76 18.22 -21.97 -15.12
CA GLN A 76 19.68 -21.95 -15.24
C GLN A 76 20.37 -23.03 -14.39
N SER A 77 19.78 -23.45 -13.27
CA SER A 77 20.32 -24.49 -12.40
C SER A 77 19.98 -25.91 -12.87
N LYS A 78 19.20 -26.08 -13.94
CA LYS A 78 18.93 -27.42 -14.49
C LYS A 78 20.25 -28.01 -15.01
N ARG A 79 20.53 -29.26 -14.63
CA ARG A 79 21.73 -30.00 -15.07
C ARG A 79 21.97 -29.91 -16.58
N ILE A 80 20.92 -30.15 -17.38
CA ILE A 80 20.97 -30.07 -18.85
C ILE A 80 21.43 -28.68 -19.33
N GLU A 81 20.98 -27.62 -18.67
CA GLU A 81 21.35 -26.26 -19.06
C GLU A 81 22.78 -25.92 -18.65
N ILE A 82 23.20 -26.38 -17.48
CA ILE A 82 24.58 -26.26 -17.01
C ILE A 82 25.52 -27.01 -17.97
N GLU A 83 25.18 -28.24 -18.36
CA GLU A 83 25.95 -29.04 -19.32
C GLU A 83 26.07 -28.34 -20.68
N LYS A 84 24.96 -27.80 -21.21
CA LYS A 84 24.98 -27.01 -22.45
C LYS A 84 25.92 -25.81 -22.35
N LYS A 85 25.88 -25.07 -21.23
CA LYS A 85 26.77 -23.92 -21.01
C LYS A 85 28.23 -24.34 -20.84
N LEU A 86 28.50 -25.44 -20.13
CA LEU A 86 29.87 -25.96 -19.96
C LEU A 86 30.49 -26.32 -21.32
N VAL A 87 29.70 -26.89 -22.23
CA VAL A 87 30.14 -27.14 -23.62
C VAL A 87 30.39 -25.83 -24.37
N GLU A 88 29.48 -24.85 -24.27
CA GLU A 88 29.64 -23.53 -24.89
C GLU A 88 30.91 -22.79 -24.42
N TYR A 89 31.26 -22.92 -23.14
CA TYR A 89 32.47 -22.34 -22.54
C TYR A 89 33.73 -23.20 -22.70
N ASN A 90 33.71 -24.27 -23.50
CA ASN A 90 34.83 -25.20 -23.70
C ASN A 90 35.39 -25.80 -22.38
N SER A 91 34.51 -26.06 -21.40
CA SER A 91 34.90 -26.68 -20.14
C SER A 91 35.14 -28.19 -20.30
N LEU A 92 36.15 -28.70 -19.57
CA LEU A 92 36.47 -30.13 -19.50
C LEU A 92 35.61 -30.90 -18.47
N LEU A 93 34.73 -30.20 -17.75
CA LEU A 93 33.89 -30.77 -16.70
C LEU A 93 32.79 -31.65 -17.30
N LYS A 94 32.66 -32.88 -16.78
CA LYS A 94 31.65 -33.85 -17.21
C LYS A 94 30.64 -34.09 -16.09
N ALA A 95 29.40 -34.38 -16.47
CA ALA A 95 28.37 -34.76 -15.51
C ALA A 95 28.80 -36.03 -14.75
N PRO A 96 28.64 -36.07 -13.41
CA PRO A 96 28.88 -37.29 -12.65
C PRO A 96 27.86 -38.36 -13.05
N VAL A 97 28.37 -39.54 -13.43
CA VAL A 97 27.58 -40.71 -13.83
C VAL A 97 27.22 -41.56 -12.62
N ASP A 98 28.13 -41.64 -11.63
CA ASP A 98 27.94 -42.40 -10.41
C ASP A 98 27.26 -41.56 -9.31
N PRO A 99 26.39 -42.17 -8.48
CA PRO A 99 25.79 -41.51 -7.34
C PRO A 99 26.86 -41.16 -6.28
N PRO A 100 26.67 -40.07 -5.50
CA PRO A 100 27.61 -39.68 -4.47
C PRO A 100 27.71 -40.75 -3.38
N SER A 101 28.93 -41.22 -3.11
CA SER A 101 29.25 -42.15 -2.02
C SER A 101 29.69 -41.40 -0.77
N VAL A 102 29.21 -41.81 0.40
CA VAL A 102 29.70 -41.31 1.69
C VAL A 102 31.10 -41.88 1.93
N ILE A 103 32.06 -41.01 2.21
CA ILE A 103 33.42 -41.41 2.59
C ILE A 103 33.47 -41.38 4.13
N GLU A 104 33.49 -42.55 4.77
CA GLU A 104 33.80 -42.65 6.20
C GLU A 104 35.32 -42.60 6.38
N ILE A 105 35.78 -41.69 7.23
CA ILE A 105 37.20 -41.52 7.56
C ILE A 105 37.43 -42.32 8.84
N ASN A 106 38.26 -43.37 8.76
CA ASN A 106 38.75 -44.14 9.92
C ASN A 106 39.86 -43.40 10.66
#